data_AF-A0A924YAW1-F1
#
_entry.id   AF-A0A924YAW1-F1
#
_cell.length_a   1.000
_cell.length_b   1.000
_cell.length_c   1.000
_cell.angle_alpha   90.00
_cell.angle_beta   90.00
_cell.angle_gamma   90.00
#
_symmetry.space_group_name_H-M   'P 1'
#
loop_
_entity.id
_entity.type
_entity.pdbx_description
1 polymer ?
#
loop_
_entity_poly.entity_id
_entity_poly.type
_entity_poly.pdbx_seq_one_letter_code
_entity_poly.pdbx_strand_id
1 'polypeptide(L)'
;GNVYSGSCMLGLTAILDIAKPGDRILMISYGSGAGSDAFDMRVTERILDVQRGLAPSTRDYINRRTPIDYATYCRYRNILKD
;
A
#
# COMPACT_ATOMS: atom_id res chain seq x y z
N GLY A 1 -1.22 9.26 0.37
CA GLY A 1 -0.08 10.06 -0.16
C GLY A 1 0.78 9.18 -1.04
N ASN A 2 1.80 9.74 -1.68
CA ASN A 2 2.80 8.97 -2.44
C ASN A 2 3.88 8.43 -1.49
N VAL A 3 4.08 7.12 -1.45
CA VAL A 3 5.12 6.46 -0.65
C VAL A 3 6.26 5.92 -1.51
N TYR A 4 6.45 6.50 -2.69
CA TYR A 4 7.54 6.20 -3.63
C TYR A 4 7.56 4.71 -3.97
N SER A 5 8.66 4.01 -3.73
CA SER A 5 8.82 2.58 -4.04
C SER A 5 7.79 1.69 -3.33
N GLY A 6 7.18 2.15 -2.24
CA GLY A 6 6.11 1.42 -1.56
C GLY A 6 4.73 1.54 -2.23
N SER A 7 4.56 2.43 -3.23
CA SER A 7 3.22 2.83 -3.70
C SER A 7 2.51 1.69 -4.43
N CYS A 8 3.21 0.98 -5.31
CA CYS A 8 2.65 -0.19 -5.99
C CYS A 8 2.38 -1.32 -4.99
N MET A 9 3.27 -1.53 -4.02
CA MET A 9 3.14 -2.59 -3.02
C MET A 9 1.94 -2.36 -2.10
N LEU A 10 1.72 -1.14 -1.60
CA LEU A 10 0.53 -0.81 -0.81
C LEU A 10 -0.77 -0.92 -1.61
N GLY A 11 -0.73 -0.58 -2.91
CA GLY A 11 -1.86 -0.82 -3.80
C GLY A 11 -2.16 -2.32 -3.95
N LEU A 12 -1.11 -3.13 -4.13
CA LEU A 12 -1.23 -4.58 -4.24
C LEU A 12 -1.78 -5.20 -2.95
N THR A 13 -1.32 -4.80 -1.76
CA THR A 13 -1.87 -5.34 -0.50
C THR A 13 -3.35 -5.01 -0.35
N ALA A 14 -3.78 -3.80 -0.71
CA ALA A 14 -5.19 -3.41 -0.68
C ALA A 14 -6.06 -4.23 -1.64
N ILE A 15 -5.51 -4.62 -2.81
CA ILE A 15 -6.19 -5.53 -3.74
C ILE A 15 -6.26 -6.93 -3.13
N LEU A 16 -5.14 -7.43 -2.61
CA LEU A 16 -5.07 -8.77 -2.00
C LEU A 16 -5.96 -8.92 -0.77
N ASP A 17 -6.25 -7.84 -0.03
CA ASP A 17 -7.19 -7.85 1.10
C ASP A 17 -8.64 -8.21 0.68
N ILE A 18 -9.01 -8.00 -0.59
CA ILE A 18 -10.38 -8.20 -1.12
C ILE A 18 -10.45 -9.13 -2.33
N ALA A 19 -9.31 -9.62 -2.81
CA ALA A 19 -9.22 -10.48 -3.99
C ALA A 19 -9.86 -11.85 -3.74
N LYS A 20 -10.35 -12.46 -4.82
CA LYS A 20 -10.95 -13.80 -4.81
C LYS A 20 -10.06 -14.81 -5.52
N PRO A 21 -10.12 -16.10 -5.17
CA PRO A 21 -9.43 -17.15 -5.92
C PRO A 21 -9.78 -17.09 -7.41
N GLY A 22 -8.76 -17.21 -8.26
CA GLY A 22 -8.90 -17.14 -9.71
C GLY A 22 -8.81 -15.73 -10.30
N ASP A 23 -8.90 -14.66 -9.51
CA ASP A 23 -8.66 -13.30 -9.98
C ASP A 23 -7.25 -13.18 -10.59
N ARG A 24 -7.13 -12.34 -11.63
CA ARG A 24 -5.84 -11.95 -12.22
C ARG A 24 -5.54 -10.49 -11.89
N ILE A 25 -4.32 -10.24 -11.44
CA ILE A 25 -3.84 -8.92 -11.02
C ILE A 25 -2.62 -8.58 -11.85
N LEU A 26 -2.70 -7.46 -12.58
CA LEU A 26 -1.56 -6.83 -13.23
C LEU A 26 -1.07 -5.67 -12.35
N MET A 27 0.15 -5.76 -11.84
CA MET A 27 0.81 -4.68 -11.10
C MET A 27 1.97 -4.14 -11.93
N ILE A 28 2.03 -2.82 -12.11
CA ILE A 28 3.10 -2.14 -12.85
C ILE A 28 3.68 -1.05 -11.96
N SER A 29 5.00 -1.08 -11.75
CA SER A 29 5.75 -0.06 -10.99
C SER A 29 6.27 1.06 -11.90
N TYR A 30 6.74 2.15 -11.31
CA TYR A 30 7.50 3.17 -12.04
C TYR A 30 8.55 3.81 -11.13
N GLY A 31 9.77 3.91 -11.63
CA GLY A 31 10.87 4.66 -11.02
C GLY A 31 11.40 5.72 -11.98
N SER A 32 11.59 6.95 -11.50
CA SER A 32 12.15 8.04 -12.31
C SER A 32 13.62 7.80 -12.66
N GLY A 33 14.01 8.10 -13.91
CA GLY A 33 15.36 7.83 -14.43
C GLY A 33 15.45 7.31 -15.88
N ALA A 34 14.66 6.35 -16.38
CA ALA A 34 13.47 5.71 -15.85
C ALA A 34 13.46 4.20 -16.05
N GLY A 35 12.63 3.50 -15.25
CA GLY A 35 12.41 2.07 -15.31
C GLY A 35 11.03 1.68 -14.77
N SER A 36 10.57 0.49 -15.13
CA SER A 36 9.28 -0.06 -14.73
C SER A 36 9.35 -1.58 -14.69
N ASP A 37 8.74 -2.17 -13.67
CA ASP A 37 8.59 -3.62 -13.52
C ASP A 37 7.11 -4.00 -13.59
N ALA A 38 6.80 -5.06 -14.32
CA ALA A 38 5.43 -5.56 -14.49
C ALA A 38 5.30 -7.00 -13.98
N PHE A 39 4.20 -7.27 -13.27
CA PHE A 39 3.88 -8.58 -12.70
C PHE A 39 2.43 -8.95 -13.04
N ASP A 40 2.22 -10.09 -13.70
CA ASP A 40 0.92 -10.74 -13.86
C ASP A 40 0.82 -11.87 -12.82
N MET A 41 -0.15 -11.76 -11.92
CA MET A 41 -0.36 -12.70 -10.83
C MET A 41 -1.76 -13.30 -10.90
N ARG A 42 -1.85 -14.61 -10.68
CA ARG A 42 -3.12 -15.30 -10.47
C ARG A 42 -3.31 -15.62 -9.00
N VAL A 43 -4.43 -15.19 -8.44
CA VAL A 43 -4.78 -15.42 -7.04
C VAL A 43 -5.16 -16.87 -6.82
N THR A 44 -4.65 -17.47 -5.76
CA THR A 44 -4.90 -18.88 -5.39
C THR A 44 -5.90 -19.00 -4.26
N GLU A 45 -6.42 -20.21 -4.04
CA GLU A 45 -7.35 -20.52 -2.93
C GLU A 45 -6.81 -20.14 -1.54
N ARG A 46 -5.47 -20.17 -1.37
CA ARG A 46 -4.81 -19.81 -0.10
C ARG A 46 -5.13 -18.38 0.36
N ILE A 47 -5.56 -17.50 -0.54
CA ILE A 47 -5.91 -16.11 -0.17
C ILE A 47 -6.99 -16.06 0.90
N LEU A 48 -7.95 -17.01 0.86
CA LEU A 48 -9.07 -17.06 1.80
C LEU A 48 -8.61 -17.33 3.23
N ASP A 49 -7.56 -18.14 3.41
CA ASP A 49 -7.00 -18.43 4.74
C ASP A 49 -6.22 -17.23 5.28
N VAL A 50 -5.48 -16.53 4.42
CA VAL A 50 -4.70 -15.34 4.81
C VAL A 50 -5.63 -14.19 5.23
N GLN A 51 -6.73 -14.00 4.51
CA GLN A 51 -7.73 -12.96 4.77
C GLN A 51 -8.57 -13.20 6.04
N ARG A 52 -8.48 -14.36 6.70
CA ARG A 52 -9.18 -14.66 7.98
C ARG A 52 -8.60 -13.93 9.21
N GLY A 53 -7.85 -12.85 9.00
CA GLY A 53 -7.26 -12.05 10.08
C GLY A 53 -5.91 -12.56 10.57
N LEU A 54 -5.12 -13.22 9.71
CA LEU A 54 -3.71 -13.51 10.04
C LEU A 54 -2.86 -12.23 10.20
N ALA A 55 -3.35 -11.10 9.67
CA ALA A 55 -2.81 -9.76 9.89
C ALA A 55 -3.93 -8.70 9.74
N PRO A 56 -3.77 -7.47 10.26
CA PRO A 56 -4.66 -6.35 9.94
C PRO A 56 -4.62 -6.02 8.45
N SER A 57 -5.76 -5.62 7.89
CA SER A 57 -5.85 -5.19 6.49
C SER A 57 -5.14 -3.86 6.26
N THR A 58 -4.83 -3.56 5.00
CA THR A 58 -4.33 -2.26 4.56
C THR A 58 -5.25 -1.12 5.02
N ARG A 59 -6.57 -1.36 4.99
CA ARG A 59 -7.58 -0.38 5.41
C ARG A 59 -7.54 -0.13 6.93
N ASP A 60 -7.28 -1.15 7.73
CA ASP A 60 -7.17 -1.01 9.19
C ASP A 60 -6.03 -0.06 9.57
N TYR A 61 -4.88 -0.18 8.91
CA TYR A 61 -3.75 0.74 9.12
C TYR A 61 -4.09 2.18 8.72
N ILE A 62 -4.80 2.39 7.61
CA ILE A 62 -5.23 3.73 7.15
C ILE A 62 -6.27 4.35 8.10
N ASN A 63 -7.15 3.52 8.67
CA ASN A 63 -8.18 3.97 9.59
C ASN A 63 -7.61 4.33 10.97
N ARG A 64 -6.52 3.69 11.40
CA ARG A 64 -5.79 4.00 12.64
C ARG A 64 -4.93 5.27 12.54
N ARG A 65 -5.32 6.24 11.73
CA ARG A 65 -4.58 7.50 11.56
C ARG A 65 -4.93 8.50 12.65
N THR A 66 -3.94 9.31 13.04
CA THR A 66 -4.16 10.50 13.87
C THR A 66 -4.02 11.74 12.99
N PRO A 67 -5.10 12.51 12.77
CA PRO A 67 -5.00 13.79 12.07
C PRO A 67 -4.13 14.77 12.85
N ILE A 68 -3.30 15.53 12.14
CA ILE A 68 -2.48 16.60 12.70
C ILE A 68 -2.64 17.86 11.84
N ASP A 69 -2.47 19.03 12.46
CA ASP A 69 -2.41 20.28 11.72
C ASP A 69 -1.06 20.48 11.01
N TYR A 70 -1.00 21.52 10.19
CA TYR A 70 0.17 21.81 9.38
C TYR A 70 1.40 22.22 10.23
N ALA A 71 1.19 22.97 11.31
CA ALA A 71 2.29 23.39 12.20
C ALA A 71 2.96 22.17 12.86
N THR A 72 2.15 21.23 13.35
CA THR A 72 2.59 19.96 13.92
C THR A 72 3.31 19.12 12.88
N TYR A 73 2.77 19.03 11.65
CA TYR A 73 3.44 18.37 10.53
C TYR A 73 4.81 18.98 10.24
N CYS A 74 4.91 20.30 10.08
CA CYS A 74 6.16 21.00 9.81
C CYS A 74 7.20 20.77 10.90
N ARG A 75 6.77 20.78 12.18
CA ARG A 75 7.62 20.44 13.31
C ARG A 75 8.12 19.00 13.23
N TYR A 76 7.23 18.02 13.03
CA TYR A 76 7.61 16.59 12.95
C TYR A 76 8.50 16.27 11.74
N ARG A 77 8.39 17.05 10.67
CA ARG A 77 9.20 16.87 9.45
C ARG A 77 10.46 17.74 9.41
N ASN A 78 10.75 18.50 10.47
CA ASN A 78 11.88 19.44 10.54
C ASN A 78 11.91 20.42 9.34
N ILE A 79 10.74 20.97 8.99
CA ILE A 79 10.60 21.95 7.89
C ILE A 79 10.81 23.38 8.40
N LEU A 80 10.54 23.62 9.68
CA LEU A 80 10.73 24.93 10.30
C LEU A 80 12.23 25.22 10.38
N LYS A 81 12.64 26.41 9.92
CA LYS A 81 13.99 26.93 10.16
C LYS A 81 14.08 27.38 11.62
N ASP A 82 15.30 27.34 12.16
CA ASP A 82 15.62 28.00 13.44
C ASP A 82 15.27 29.49 13.40
#